data_AF-A0A8T4E3U9-F1
#
_entry.id   AF-A0A8T4E3U9-F1
#
_cell.length_a   1.000
_cell.length_b   1.000
_cell.length_c   1.000
_cell.angle_alpha   90.00
_cell.angle_beta   90.00
_cell.angle_gamma   90.00
#
_symmetry.space_group_name_H-M   'P 1'
#
loop_
_entity.id
_entity.type
_entity.pdbx_description
1 polymer ?
#
loop_
_entity_poly.entity_id
_entity_poly.type
_entity_poly.pdbx_seq_one_letter_code
_entity_poly.pdbx_strand_id
1 'polypeptide(L)'
;MLIRKEESVPKKAGERHTVWEYEFPYKDLGFATAYMDGRYPEQNQIVNSKCDEVYFVLDGNAHVSYGGKESGLEQGDLFFFEKGNPCSVDARNMTLILVTAPAWFPEQSKLESSPGNFLPGKSQNLVKKSNAVEIKNGPNCTVHEHYFPSKDLGFATADMEGRYPDKGFATNTACSQIYYVLEGQAKVHYEGKEYPMKAGDAFFFEKGKPYSLECRGLKVAVANAPAWYADQYKIVPEE
;
A
#
# COMPACT_ATOMS: atom_id res chain seq x y z
N MET A 1 4.37 10.26 11.39
CA MET A 1 4.06 9.42 12.58
C MET A 1 4.63 8.03 12.35
N LEU A 2 5.49 7.55 13.23
CA LEU A 2 6.12 6.24 13.12
C LEU A 2 5.30 5.20 13.89
N ILE A 3 5.06 4.04 13.26
CA ILE A 3 4.57 2.82 13.90
C ILE A 3 5.59 1.73 13.62
N ARG A 4 6.14 1.13 14.68
CA ARG A 4 7.08 0.01 14.59
C ARG A 4 6.37 -1.26 14.18
N LYS A 5 7.10 -2.19 13.58
CA LYS A 5 6.59 -3.54 13.31
C LYS A 5 5.97 -4.19 14.56
N GLU A 6 6.66 -4.10 15.69
CA GLU A 6 6.22 -4.64 16.97
C GLU A 6 5.01 -3.92 17.59
N GLU A 7 4.67 -2.73 17.10
CA GLU A 7 3.49 -1.95 17.53
C GLU A 7 2.26 -2.23 16.65
N SER A 8 2.41 -2.98 15.55
CA SER A 8 1.29 -3.37 14.71
C SER A 8 0.33 -4.32 15.46
N VAL A 9 -0.97 -4.17 15.20
CA VAL A 9 -2.02 -4.89 15.93
C VAL A 9 -2.41 -6.15 15.15
N PRO A 10 -2.10 -7.36 15.65
CA PRO A 10 -2.49 -8.59 14.96
C PRO A 10 -3.99 -8.85 15.12
N LYS A 11 -4.67 -9.11 14.00
CA LYS A 11 -6.08 -9.49 13.92
C LYS A 11 -6.20 -10.79 13.14
N LYS A 12 -6.93 -11.76 13.70
CA LYS A 12 -7.24 -13.01 13.01
C LYS A 12 -8.35 -12.76 11.99
N ALA A 13 -8.05 -12.98 10.71
CA ALA A 13 -9.01 -12.86 9.61
C ALA A 13 -9.59 -14.21 9.18
N GLY A 14 -9.15 -15.31 9.82
CA GLY A 14 -9.57 -16.68 9.58
C GLY A 14 -8.63 -17.64 10.32
N GLU A 15 -8.83 -18.95 10.16
CA GLU A 15 -7.96 -19.94 10.83
C GLU A 15 -6.51 -19.84 10.34
N ARG A 16 -6.32 -19.51 9.06
CA ARG A 16 -5.03 -19.49 8.36
C ARG A 16 -4.60 -18.11 7.89
N HIS A 17 -5.33 -17.07 8.33
CA HIS A 17 -5.12 -15.69 7.90
C HIS A 17 -4.85 -14.80 9.10
N THR A 18 -3.80 -13.99 9.04
CA THR A 18 -3.48 -13.00 10.08
C THR A 18 -3.13 -11.69 9.41
N VAL A 19 -3.74 -10.61 9.89
CA VAL A 19 -3.50 -9.24 9.43
C VAL A 19 -2.84 -8.48 10.58
N TRP A 20 -1.80 -7.71 10.30
CA TRP A 20 -1.14 -6.82 11.25
C TRP A 20 -1.40 -5.39 10.81
N GLU A 21 -2.30 -4.71 11.52
CA GLU A 21 -2.70 -3.34 11.19
C GLU A 21 -1.74 -2.31 11.80
N TYR A 22 -1.39 -1.31 11.00
CA TYR A 22 -0.62 -0.15 11.45
C TYR A 22 -1.62 0.99 11.68
N GLU A 23 -2.15 1.09 12.90
CA GLU A 23 -3.27 1.97 13.24
C GLU A 23 -2.82 3.45 13.32
N PHE A 24 -2.86 4.14 12.19
CA PHE A 24 -2.69 5.59 12.14
C PHE A 24 -3.97 6.32 12.58
N PRO A 25 -3.89 7.53 13.18
CA PRO A 25 -5.07 8.28 13.62
C PRO A 25 -5.86 8.90 12.46
N TYR A 26 -5.34 8.81 11.24
CA TYR A 26 -5.95 9.37 10.03
C TYR A 26 -6.82 8.31 9.34
N LYS A 27 -7.96 8.75 8.78
CA LYS A 27 -8.99 7.85 8.22
C LYS A 27 -9.02 7.83 6.69
N ASP A 28 -8.17 8.62 6.05
CA ASP A 28 -8.06 8.70 4.59
C ASP A 28 -7.26 7.55 3.98
N LEU A 29 -6.40 6.90 4.77
CA LEU A 29 -5.54 5.80 4.30
C LEU A 29 -5.39 4.74 5.39
N GLY A 30 -5.72 3.49 5.06
CA GLY A 30 -5.47 2.30 5.90
C GLY A 30 -4.25 1.54 5.42
N PHE A 31 -3.50 0.94 6.35
CA PHE A 31 -2.31 0.16 6.03
C PHE A 31 -2.18 -1.06 6.94
N ALA A 32 -1.91 -2.21 6.33
CA ALA A 32 -1.62 -3.44 7.03
C ALA A 32 -0.63 -4.30 6.25
N THR A 33 -0.01 -5.25 6.95
CA THR A 33 0.59 -6.43 6.31
C THR A 33 -0.25 -7.65 6.63
N ALA A 34 -0.32 -8.63 5.73
CA ALA A 34 -1.10 -9.84 5.96
C ALA A 34 -0.32 -11.09 5.57
N TYR A 35 -0.60 -12.18 6.28
CA TYR A 35 -0.25 -13.55 5.91
C TYR A 35 -1.53 -14.31 5.60
N MET A 36 -1.54 -15.03 4.47
CA MET A 36 -2.68 -15.80 4.00
C MET A 36 -2.24 -17.16 3.49
N ASP A 37 -2.90 -18.23 3.96
CA ASP A 37 -2.70 -19.59 3.47
C ASP A 37 -4.04 -20.33 3.31
N GLY A 38 -4.45 -20.57 2.07
CA GLY A 38 -5.76 -21.04 1.68
C GLY A 38 -6.72 -19.92 1.26
N ARG A 39 -8.01 -20.26 1.19
CA ARG A 39 -9.04 -19.36 0.67
C ARG A 39 -9.51 -18.33 1.69
N TYR A 40 -9.67 -17.08 1.24
CA TYR A 40 -10.28 -15.97 1.97
C TYR A 40 -11.33 -15.24 1.09
N PRO A 41 -12.55 -14.98 1.60
CA PRO A 41 -13.12 -15.64 2.77
C PRO A 41 -13.17 -17.18 2.57
N GLU A 42 -13.36 -17.98 3.61
CA GLU A 42 -13.38 -19.45 3.51
C GLU A 42 -14.52 -19.95 2.62
N GLN A 43 -15.64 -19.21 2.59
CA GLN A 43 -16.80 -19.45 1.74
C GLN A 43 -17.27 -18.13 1.12
N ASN A 44 -18.02 -18.20 0.01
CA ASN A 44 -18.60 -17.02 -0.65
C ASN A 44 -17.53 -16.02 -1.13
N GLN A 45 -17.94 -14.80 -1.48
CA GLN A 45 -17.03 -13.70 -1.80
C GLN A 45 -17.23 -12.57 -0.79
N ILE A 46 -16.18 -11.78 -0.56
CA ILE A 46 -16.26 -10.57 0.26
C ILE A 46 -16.45 -9.36 -0.64
N VAL A 47 -17.34 -8.45 -0.25
CA VAL A 47 -17.54 -7.15 -0.90
C VAL A 47 -17.21 -6.06 0.10
N ASN A 48 -16.27 -5.20 -0.27
CA ASN A 48 -15.99 -3.95 0.44
C ASN A 48 -16.79 -2.81 -0.19
N SER A 49 -17.68 -2.18 0.57
CA SER A 49 -18.60 -1.16 0.02
C SER A 49 -18.08 0.28 0.09
N LYS A 50 -16.94 0.54 0.75
CA LYS A 50 -16.52 1.91 1.09
C LYS A 50 -15.14 2.28 0.58
N CYS A 51 -14.17 1.38 0.61
CA CYS A 51 -12.81 1.70 0.20
C CYS A 51 -12.32 0.88 -0.99
N ASP A 52 -11.52 1.57 -1.79
CA ASP A 52 -10.63 0.96 -2.75
C ASP A 52 -9.51 0.27 -1.98
N GLU A 53 -9.05 -0.89 -2.47
CA GLU A 53 -8.09 -1.74 -1.78
C GLU A 53 -7.01 -2.22 -2.75
N VAL A 54 -5.78 -2.35 -2.26
CA VAL A 54 -4.61 -2.81 -3.02
C VAL A 54 -3.90 -3.91 -2.24
N TYR A 55 -3.61 -5.02 -2.91
CA TYR A 55 -2.68 -6.05 -2.45
C TYR A 55 -1.38 -5.96 -3.23
N PHE A 56 -0.27 -5.79 -2.53
CA PHE A 56 1.07 -5.90 -3.10
C PHE A 56 1.78 -7.10 -2.48
N VAL A 57 2.13 -8.09 -3.31
CA VAL A 57 2.66 -9.38 -2.83
C VAL A 57 4.13 -9.25 -2.46
N LEU A 58 4.46 -9.49 -1.19
CA LEU A 58 5.84 -9.51 -0.69
C LEU A 58 6.52 -10.85 -0.90
N ASP A 59 5.76 -11.93 -0.73
CA ASP A 59 6.22 -13.31 -0.92
C ASP A 59 5.02 -14.27 -1.15
N GLY A 60 5.27 -15.44 -1.71
CA GLY A 60 4.26 -16.45 -2.02
C GLY A 60 3.46 -16.16 -3.29
N ASN A 61 2.29 -16.79 -3.41
CA ASN A 61 1.41 -16.64 -4.56
C ASN A 61 -0.07 -16.81 -4.19
N ALA A 62 -0.96 -16.35 -5.07
CA ALA A 62 -2.40 -16.54 -4.91
C ALA A 62 -3.13 -16.57 -6.25
N HIS A 63 -4.37 -17.08 -6.22
CA HIS A 63 -5.35 -16.87 -7.28
C HIS A 63 -6.45 -15.95 -6.76
N VAL A 64 -6.75 -14.89 -7.50
CA VAL A 64 -7.80 -13.93 -7.17
C VAL A 64 -8.96 -14.10 -8.12
N SER A 65 -10.13 -14.40 -7.56
CA SER A 65 -11.42 -14.30 -8.23
C SER A 65 -11.98 -12.90 -8.00
N TYR A 66 -12.17 -12.13 -9.06
CA TYR A 66 -12.71 -10.76 -8.99
C TYR A 66 -13.58 -10.45 -10.21
N GLY A 67 -14.82 -10.02 -9.98
CA GLY A 67 -15.74 -9.65 -11.06
C GLY A 67 -15.95 -10.75 -12.11
N GLY A 68 -15.95 -12.02 -11.68
CA GLY A 68 -16.08 -13.20 -12.54
C GLY A 68 -14.84 -13.57 -13.35
N LYS A 69 -13.70 -12.93 -13.09
CA LYS A 69 -12.39 -13.25 -13.70
C LYS A 69 -11.45 -13.80 -12.64
N GLU A 70 -10.59 -14.72 -13.07
CA GLU A 70 -9.49 -15.25 -12.27
C GLU A 70 -8.18 -14.59 -12.67
N SER A 71 -7.28 -14.37 -11.71
CA SER A 71 -5.94 -13.82 -11.94
C SER A 71 -4.93 -14.43 -10.98
N GLY A 72 -3.78 -14.84 -11.50
CA GLY A 72 -2.67 -15.32 -10.68
C GLY A 72 -1.80 -14.16 -10.20
N LEU A 73 -1.46 -14.17 -8.91
CA LEU A 73 -0.54 -13.25 -8.26
C LEU A 73 0.72 -13.97 -7.84
N GLU A 74 1.86 -13.31 -8.06
CA GLU A 74 3.17 -13.73 -7.58
C GLU A 74 3.92 -12.57 -6.93
N GLN A 75 5.10 -12.84 -6.37
CA GLN A 75 5.90 -11.83 -5.68
C GLN A 75 6.16 -10.56 -6.53
N GLY A 76 5.84 -9.41 -5.95
CA GLY A 76 5.98 -8.09 -6.55
C GLY A 76 4.83 -7.68 -7.48
N ASP A 77 3.84 -8.54 -7.68
CA ASP A 77 2.59 -8.15 -8.33
C ASP A 77 1.73 -7.30 -7.39
N LEU A 78 0.91 -6.46 -8.03
CA LEU A 78 -0.12 -5.68 -7.37
C LEU A 78 -1.50 -6.05 -7.93
N PHE A 79 -2.49 -6.21 -7.05
CA PHE A 79 -3.89 -6.31 -7.42
C PHE A 79 -4.72 -5.21 -6.78
N PHE A 80 -5.47 -4.49 -7.61
CA PHE A 80 -6.39 -3.44 -7.21
C PHE A 80 -7.82 -3.99 -7.13
N PHE A 81 -8.51 -3.70 -6.04
CA PHE A 81 -9.92 -4.02 -5.81
C PHE A 81 -10.73 -2.72 -5.75
N GLU A 82 -11.54 -2.46 -6.77
CA GLU A 82 -12.52 -1.36 -6.76
C GLU A 82 -13.67 -1.72 -5.82
N LYS A 83 -14.02 -0.79 -4.92
CA LYS A 83 -15.14 -0.94 -3.98
C LYS A 83 -16.44 -1.38 -4.67
N GLY A 84 -17.23 -2.18 -3.98
CA GLY A 84 -18.53 -2.70 -4.41
C GLY A 84 -18.46 -3.97 -5.23
N ASN A 85 -17.26 -4.42 -5.62
CA ASN A 85 -17.07 -5.65 -6.38
C ASN A 85 -16.72 -6.82 -5.45
N PRO A 86 -17.28 -8.01 -5.67
CA PRO A 86 -16.97 -9.18 -4.88
C PRO A 86 -15.61 -9.75 -5.26
N CYS A 87 -14.88 -10.23 -4.26
CA CYS A 87 -13.62 -10.92 -4.43
C CYS A 87 -13.49 -12.16 -3.54
N SER A 88 -12.61 -13.06 -3.97
CA SER A 88 -12.01 -14.07 -3.08
C SER A 88 -10.58 -14.33 -3.51
N VAL A 89 -9.74 -14.72 -2.56
CA VAL A 89 -8.32 -14.98 -2.77
C VAL A 89 -8.01 -16.39 -2.27
N ASP A 90 -7.42 -17.23 -3.11
CA ASP A 90 -6.88 -18.53 -2.74
C ASP A 90 -5.35 -18.43 -2.71
N ALA A 91 -4.81 -18.24 -1.50
CA ALA A 91 -3.41 -17.95 -1.25
C ALA A 91 -2.62 -19.23 -0.91
N ARG A 92 -1.32 -19.24 -1.21
CA ARG A 92 -0.39 -20.30 -0.81
C ARG A 92 0.82 -19.67 -0.13
N ASN A 93 0.80 -19.68 1.21
CA ASN A 93 1.82 -19.01 2.05
C ASN A 93 2.12 -17.57 1.60
N MET A 94 1.09 -16.80 1.26
CA MET A 94 1.27 -15.45 0.72
C MET A 94 1.46 -14.44 1.86
N THR A 95 2.51 -13.62 1.77
CA THR A 95 2.66 -12.42 2.58
C THR A 95 2.48 -11.19 1.69
N LEU A 96 1.70 -10.21 2.13
CA LEU A 96 1.39 -9.02 1.33
C LEU A 96 1.31 -7.75 2.16
N ILE A 97 1.37 -6.61 1.47
CA ILE A 97 0.91 -5.31 1.95
C ILE A 97 -0.53 -5.09 1.49
N LEU A 98 -1.37 -4.66 2.42
CA LEU A 98 -2.76 -4.29 2.20
C LEU A 98 -2.90 -2.80 2.47
N VAL A 99 -3.41 -2.07 1.48
CA VAL A 99 -3.66 -0.63 1.59
C VAL A 99 -5.09 -0.34 1.19
N THR A 100 -5.77 0.54 1.92
CA THR A 100 -7.12 0.98 1.57
C THR A 100 -7.29 2.49 1.59
N ALA A 101 -8.13 3.02 0.69
CA ALA A 101 -8.55 4.43 0.73
C ALA A 101 -10.09 4.53 0.57
N PRO A 102 -10.82 5.06 1.58
CA PRO A 102 -10.37 5.42 2.92
C PRO A 102 -9.86 4.23 3.75
N ALA A 103 -9.44 4.49 5.00
CA ALA A 103 -9.13 3.43 5.95
C ALA A 103 -10.28 2.43 6.12
N TRP A 104 -9.92 1.15 6.23
CA TRP A 104 -10.88 0.06 6.34
C TRP A 104 -11.48 -0.05 7.74
N PHE A 105 -12.76 -0.43 7.80
CA PHE A 105 -13.45 -0.80 9.04
C PHE A 105 -14.35 -2.02 8.80
N PRO A 106 -14.57 -2.90 9.80
CA PRO A 106 -15.35 -4.13 9.64
C PRO A 106 -16.74 -3.94 9.04
N GLU A 107 -17.42 -2.84 9.37
CA GLU A 107 -18.79 -2.54 8.92
C GLU A 107 -18.87 -2.23 7.42
N GLN A 108 -17.73 -2.04 6.76
CA GLN A 108 -17.64 -1.75 5.34
C GLN A 108 -17.76 -3.01 4.48
N SER A 109 -17.50 -4.19 5.05
CA SER A 109 -17.43 -5.47 4.35
C SER A 109 -18.62 -6.37 4.65
N LYS A 110 -19.05 -7.13 3.64
CA LYS A 110 -20.06 -8.20 3.79
C LYS A 110 -19.75 -9.40 2.90
N LEU A 111 -20.26 -10.57 3.29
CA LEU A 111 -20.21 -11.78 2.47
C LEU A 111 -21.38 -11.79 1.47
N GLU A 112 -21.10 -12.19 0.23
CA GLU A 112 -22.09 -12.33 -0.85
C GLU A 112 -22.09 -13.76 -1.40
N SER A 113 -23.24 -14.42 -1.37
CA SER A 113 -23.40 -15.85 -1.67
C SER A 113 -23.60 -16.18 -3.15
N SER A 114 -23.71 -15.19 -4.04
CA SER A 114 -23.87 -15.42 -5.48
C SER A 114 -23.16 -14.36 -6.30
N PRO A 115 -22.58 -14.73 -7.46
CA PRO A 115 -22.16 -13.77 -8.47
C PRO A 115 -23.44 -13.13 -9.03
N GLY A 116 -23.94 -12.08 -8.37
CA GLY A 116 -24.97 -11.20 -8.92
C GLY A 116 -24.54 -10.64 -10.29
N ASN A 117 -25.45 -9.95 -10.97
CA ASN A 117 -25.15 -9.22 -12.20
C ASN A 117 -24.21 -8.05 -11.89
N PHE A 118 -22.92 -8.34 -11.70
CA PHE A 118 -21.89 -7.37 -11.41
C PHE A 118 -21.40 -6.74 -12.71
N LEU A 119 -21.02 -5.46 -12.60
CA LEU A 119 -20.36 -4.78 -13.72
C LEU A 119 -19.08 -5.56 -14.04
N PRO A 120 -18.80 -5.87 -15.31
CA PRO A 120 -17.55 -6.51 -15.67
C PRO A 120 -16.40 -5.63 -15.18
N GLY A 121 -15.53 -6.20 -14.35
CA GLY A 121 -14.37 -5.49 -13.83
C GLY A 121 -13.56 -4.86 -14.97
N LYS A 122 -13.15 -3.59 -14.79
CA LYS A 122 -12.29 -2.88 -15.74
C LYS A 122 -11.02 -3.70 -15.99
N SER A 123 -10.43 -3.59 -17.18
CA SER A 123 -9.41 -4.53 -17.67
C SER A 123 -8.02 -4.44 -17.01
N GLN A 124 -7.82 -3.68 -15.93
CA GLN A 124 -6.49 -3.44 -15.34
C GLN A 124 -6.50 -3.46 -13.80
N ASN A 125 -7.02 -4.53 -13.19
CA ASN A 125 -6.90 -4.74 -11.74
C ASN A 125 -5.55 -5.36 -11.36
N LEU A 126 -4.97 -6.21 -12.22
CA LEU A 126 -3.64 -6.79 -12.03
C LEU A 126 -2.56 -5.93 -12.67
N VAL A 127 -1.58 -5.50 -11.88
CA VAL A 127 -0.34 -4.87 -12.34
C VAL A 127 0.81 -5.82 -12.04
N LYS A 128 1.35 -6.46 -13.09
CA LYS A 128 2.54 -7.30 -12.96
C LYS A 128 3.73 -6.47 -12.51
N LYS A 129 4.64 -7.07 -11.72
CA LYS A 129 5.91 -6.43 -11.33
C LYS A 129 6.65 -5.81 -12.51
N SER A 130 6.71 -6.53 -13.64
CA SER A 130 7.39 -6.09 -14.87
C SER A 130 6.73 -4.90 -15.57
N ASN A 131 5.49 -4.55 -15.18
CA ASN A 131 4.74 -3.45 -15.76
C ASN A 131 4.83 -2.18 -14.90
N ALA A 132 5.52 -2.23 -13.76
CA ALA A 132 5.79 -1.04 -12.97
C ALA A 132 6.65 -0.06 -13.78
N VAL A 133 6.31 1.22 -13.72
CA VAL A 133 7.00 2.26 -14.47
C VAL A 133 8.11 2.83 -13.62
N GLU A 134 9.35 2.66 -14.06
CA GLU A 134 10.50 3.25 -13.39
C GLU A 134 10.57 4.77 -13.64
N ILE A 135 10.70 5.54 -12.57
CA ILE A 135 10.82 6.99 -12.55
C ILE A 135 12.05 7.36 -11.71
N LYS A 136 13.01 8.08 -12.31
CA LYS A 136 14.14 8.66 -11.57
C LYS A 136 13.70 9.94 -10.89
N ASN A 137 13.59 9.93 -9.56
CA ASN A 137 13.17 11.06 -8.75
C ASN A 137 14.35 11.72 -8.03
N GLY A 138 15.41 12.00 -8.79
CA GLY A 138 16.71 12.46 -8.31
C GLY A 138 17.84 11.43 -8.52
N PRO A 139 19.10 11.78 -8.23
CA PRO A 139 20.24 10.91 -8.46
C PRO A 139 20.25 9.66 -7.56
N ASN A 140 19.64 9.75 -6.38
CA ASN A 140 19.65 8.68 -5.38
C ASN A 140 18.26 8.11 -5.05
N CYS A 141 17.27 8.34 -5.90
CA CYS A 141 15.90 7.86 -5.70
C CYS A 141 15.32 7.34 -7.01
N THR A 142 14.96 6.06 -7.03
CA THR A 142 14.24 5.41 -8.13
C THR A 142 12.91 4.94 -7.61
N VAL A 143 11.83 5.36 -8.25
CA VAL A 143 10.46 4.97 -7.92
C VAL A 143 9.96 4.01 -9.00
N HIS A 144 9.25 2.96 -8.61
CA HIS A 144 8.56 2.04 -9.50
C HIS A 144 7.06 2.21 -9.26
N GLU A 145 6.40 2.96 -10.14
CA GLU A 145 4.99 3.32 -10.03
C GLU A 145 4.12 2.18 -10.57
N HIS A 146 3.14 1.74 -9.77
CA HIS A 146 2.18 0.71 -10.18
C HIS A 146 0.86 1.39 -10.56
N TYR A 147 0.67 1.68 -11.86
CA TYR A 147 -0.55 2.34 -12.32
C TYR A 147 -1.76 1.40 -12.36
N PHE A 148 -2.84 1.79 -11.69
CA PHE A 148 -4.16 1.13 -11.69
C PHE A 148 -5.27 2.21 -11.71
N PRO A 149 -6.54 1.87 -12.01
CA PRO A 149 -7.55 2.88 -12.38
C PRO A 149 -8.14 3.70 -11.22
N SER A 150 -7.59 3.63 -10.00
CA SER A 150 -8.07 4.44 -8.88
C SER A 150 -7.54 5.87 -8.94
N LYS A 151 -8.39 6.82 -8.53
CA LYS A 151 -7.99 8.20 -8.26
C LYS A 151 -7.83 8.47 -6.76
N ASP A 152 -8.37 7.58 -5.93
CA ASP A 152 -8.43 7.73 -4.48
C ASP A 152 -7.23 7.06 -3.79
N LEU A 153 -6.52 6.18 -4.49
CA LEU A 153 -5.39 5.41 -3.97
C LEU A 153 -4.27 5.31 -5.00
N GLY A 154 -3.03 5.54 -4.57
CA GLY A 154 -1.81 5.31 -5.35
C GLY A 154 -0.87 4.34 -4.64
N PHE A 155 -0.04 3.63 -5.39
CA PHE A 155 0.96 2.72 -4.84
C PHE A 155 2.23 2.67 -5.71
N ALA A 156 3.38 2.76 -5.06
CA ALA A 156 4.69 2.60 -5.67
C ALA A 156 5.63 1.82 -4.76
N THR A 157 6.74 1.37 -5.30
CA THR A 157 7.94 1.04 -4.49
C THR A 157 9.05 2.02 -4.81
N ALA A 158 9.97 2.25 -3.88
CA ALA A 158 11.10 3.13 -4.12
C ALA A 158 12.39 2.59 -3.52
N ASP A 159 13.48 2.70 -4.30
CA ASP A 159 14.85 2.43 -3.89
C ASP A 159 15.56 3.77 -3.67
N MET A 160 16.09 3.97 -2.46
CA MET A 160 16.69 5.23 -2.04
C MET A 160 18.03 5.03 -1.31
N GLU A 161 19.00 5.88 -1.62
CA GLU A 161 20.32 5.91 -0.99
C GLU A 161 20.68 7.36 -0.58
N GLY A 162 21.45 7.53 0.49
CA GLY A 162 21.87 8.88 0.92
C GLY A 162 20.70 9.81 1.29
N ARG A 163 20.83 11.10 1.01
CA ARG A 163 19.82 12.10 1.40
C ARG A 163 18.72 12.20 0.34
N TYR A 164 17.45 12.24 0.75
CA TYR A 164 16.31 12.56 -0.12
C TYR A 164 15.39 13.64 0.50
N PRO A 165 15.02 14.71 -0.24
CA PRO A 165 15.64 15.13 -1.50
C PRO A 165 17.14 15.44 -1.30
N ASP A 166 17.91 15.77 -2.34
CA ASP A 166 19.34 16.10 -2.15
C ASP A 166 19.54 17.39 -1.32
N LYS A 167 18.59 18.33 -1.40
CA LYS A 167 18.56 19.60 -0.65
C LYS A 167 17.14 19.96 -0.26
N GLY A 168 16.96 20.62 0.88
CA GLY A 168 15.62 21.03 1.31
C GLY A 168 14.76 19.87 1.80
N PHE A 169 13.44 20.04 1.72
CA PHE A 169 12.45 19.08 2.18
C PHE A 169 11.43 18.79 1.08
N ALA A 170 11.06 17.52 0.92
CA ALA A 170 9.95 17.10 0.07
C ALA A 170 8.62 17.37 0.77
N THR A 171 7.58 17.74 0.01
CA THR A 171 6.21 17.83 0.51
C THR A 171 5.21 17.45 -0.58
N ASN A 172 4.17 16.72 -0.19
CA ASN A 172 3.04 16.39 -1.05
C ASN A 172 1.86 17.31 -0.70
N THR A 173 1.44 18.15 -1.62
CA THR A 173 0.46 19.22 -1.36
C THR A 173 -0.99 18.76 -1.41
N ALA A 174 -1.27 17.58 -2.00
CA ALA A 174 -2.63 17.10 -2.22
C ALA A 174 -2.94 15.72 -1.60
N CYS A 175 -1.94 14.91 -1.26
CA CYS A 175 -2.14 13.59 -0.68
C CYS A 175 -1.36 13.37 0.62
N SER A 176 -1.94 12.55 1.50
CA SER A 176 -1.21 11.91 2.59
C SER A 176 -0.39 10.74 2.03
N GLN A 177 0.62 10.30 2.76
CA GLN A 177 1.53 9.24 2.30
C GLN A 177 1.93 8.31 3.43
N ILE A 178 2.05 7.02 3.16
CA ILE A 178 2.67 6.03 4.06
C ILE A 178 3.90 5.46 3.38
N TYR A 179 5.02 5.43 4.10
CA TYR A 179 6.18 4.62 3.75
C TYR A 179 6.22 3.40 4.65
N TYR A 180 6.34 2.22 4.05
CA TYR A 180 6.61 0.97 4.76
C TYR A 180 7.96 0.42 4.33
N VAL A 181 8.86 0.19 5.27
CA VAL A 181 10.22 -0.27 4.95
C VAL A 181 10.22 -1.75 4.63
N LEU A 182 10.56 -2.07 3.38
CA LEU A 182 10.76 -3.44 2.91
C LEU A 182 12.15 -3.93 3.30
N GLU A 183 13.16 -3.11 3.04
CA GLU A 183 14.58 -3.40 3.28
C GLU A 183 15.35 -2.14 3.67
N GLY A 184 16.51 -2.32 4.32
CA GLY A 184 17.39 -1.23 4.71
C GLY A 184 16.90 -0.42 5.91
N GLN A 185 17.38 0.81 6.00
CA GLN A 185 17.05 1.72 7.09
C GLN A 185 17.07 3.18 6.63
N ALA A 186 16.34 4.01 7.35
CA ALA A 186 16.31 5.44 7.13
C ALA A 186 16.28 6.21 8.44
N LYS A 187 16.65 7.48 8.40
CA LYS A 187 16.25 8.46 9.40
C LYS A 187 15.34 9.48 8.72
N VAL A 188 14.09 9.56 9.17
CA VAL A 188 13.13 10.57 8.70
C VAL A 188 13.26 11.82 9.55
N HIS A 189 13.43 12.96 8.90
CA HIS A 189 13.33 14.29 9.49
C HIS A 189 11.94 14.83 9.21
N TYR A 190 11.12 15.00 10.26
CA TYR A 190 9.72 15.41 10.13
C TYR A 190 9.29 16.24 11.34
N GLU A 191 8.70 17.41 11.10
CA GLU A 191 8.23 18.32 12.16
C GLU A 191 9.29 18.61 13.25
N GLY A 192 10.53 18.84 12.82
CA GLY A 192 11.66 19.16 13.71
C GLY A 192 12.16 17.98 14.56
N LYS A 193 11.75 16.76 14.24
CA LYS A 193 12.14 15.53 14.94
C LYS A 193 12.76 14.53 14.00
N GLU A 194 13.61 13.68 14.57
CA GLU A 194 14.23 12.56 13.87
C GLU A 194 13.55 11.25 14.24
N TYR A 195 13.26 10.43 13.24
CA TYR A 195 12.62 9.12 13.41
C TYR A 195 13.45 8.05 12.68
N PRO A 196 14.24 7.25 13.40
CA PRO A 196 14.95 6.13 12.78
C PRO A 196 13.94 5.05 12.40
N MET A 197 14.02 4.53 11.18
CA MET A 197 13.17 3.48 10.62
C MET A 197 14.03 2.31 10.11
N LYS A 198 13.51 1.09 10.23
CA LYS A 198 14.11 -0.15 9.73
C LYS A 198 13.04 -1.01 9.07
N ALA A 199 13.46 -2.09 8.39
CA ALA A 199 12.56 -3.07 7.79
C ALA A 199 11.40 -3.47 8.72
N GLY A 200 10.18 -3.38 8.20
CA GLY A 200 8.93 -3.64 8.91
C GLY A 200 8.28 -2.43 9.56
N ASP A 201 8.95 -1.29 9.66
CA ASP A 201 8.35 -0.07 10.22
C ASP A 201 7.53 0.67 9.16
N ALA A 202 6.48 1.38 9.61
CA ALA A 202 5.67 2.26 8.77
C ALA A 202 5.71 3.71 9.27
N PHE A 203 5.76 4.68 8.36
CA PHE A 203 5.69 6.10 8.68
C PHE A 203 4.64 6.81 7.84
N PHE A 204 3.72 7.50 8.52
CA PHE A 204 2.71 8.36 7.89
C PHE A 204 3.20 9.81 7.78
N PHE A 205 3.16 10.35 6.58
CA PHE A 205 3.38 11.76 6.26
C PHE A 205 2.04 12.42 5.97
N GLU A 206 1.72 13.45 6.73
CA GLU A 206 0.51 14.23 6.51
C GLU A 206 0.67 15.15 5.29
N LYS A 207 -0.42 15.33 4.54
CA LYS A 207 -0.47 16.25 3.41
C LYS A 207 0.05 17.64 3.79
N GLY A 208 0.94 18.17 2.95
CA GLY A 208 1.51 19.50 3.07
C GLY A 208 2.67 19.61 4.07
N LYS A 209 2.96 18.57 4.85
CA LYS A 209 4.05 18.59 5.83
C LYS A 209 5.39 18.25 5.17
N PRO A 210 6.41 19.12 5.29
CA PRO A 210 7.73 18.86 4.74
C PRO A 210 8.45 17.72 5.45
N TYR A 211 9.22 16.93 4.71
CA TYR A 211 10.08 15.87 5.23
C TYR A 211 11.37 15.72 4.44
N SER A 212 12.40 15.16 5.07
CA SER A 212 13.58 14.66 4.38
C SER A 212 14.00 13.32 4.99
N LEU A 213 14.82 12.58 4.28
CA LEU A 213 15.31 11.26 4.67
C LEU A 213 16.83 11.18 4.55
N GLU A 214 17.45 10.46 5.46
CA GLU A 214 18.81 9.91 5.30
C GLU A 214 18.69 8.38 5.20
N CYS A 215 18.90 7.86 4.00
CA CYS A 215 18.68 6.47 3.60
C CYS A 215 20.01 5.70 3.56
N ARG A 216 19.97 4.40 3.89
CA ARG A 216 21.07 3.44 3.65
C ARG A 216 20.47 2.15 3.10
N GLY A 217 20.61 1.93 1.79
CA GLY A 217 20.02 0.81 1.06
C GLY A 217 18.51 0.67 1.26
N LEU A 218 17.79 1.80 1.33
CA LEU A 218 16.38 1.81 1.70
C LEU A 218 15.52 1.33 0.52
N LYS A 219 14.68 0.33 0.78
CA LYS A 219 13.55 -0.01 -0.09
C LYS A 219 12.25 0.16 0.66
N VAL A 220 11.31 0.90 0.09
CA VAL A 220 10.00 1.15 0.71
C VAL A 220 8.86 0.85 -0.24
N ALA A 221 7.75 0.37 0.30
CA ALA A 221 6.45 0.52 -0.32
C ALA A 221 5.87 1.88 0.05
N VAL A 222 5.28 2.56 -0.93
CA VAL A 222 4.76 3.91 -0.83
C VAL A 222 3.29 3.87 -1.21
N ALA A 223 2.43 4.30 -0.28
CA ALA A 223 1.00 4.40 -0.51
C ALA A 223 0.54 5.85 -0.34
N ASN A 224 -0.41 6.28 -1.17
CA ASN A 224 -0.92 7.65 -1.17
C ASN A 224 -2.45 7.69 -1.25
N ALA A 225 -3.07 8.60 -0.50
CA ALA A 225 -4.49 8.94 -0.65
C ALA A 225 -4.68 10.47 -0.67
N PRO A 226 -5.32 11.05 -1.71
CA PRO A 226 -5.63 10.44 -3.00
C PRO A 226 -4.39 9.93 -3.75
N ALA A 227 -4.59 9.33 -4.93
CA ALA A 227 -3.49 8.94 -5.81
C ALA A 227 -2.53 10.10 -6.07
N TRP A 228 -1.23 9.81 -6.11
CA TRP A 228 -0.19 10.81 -6.29
C TRP A 228 -0.04 11.23 -7.76
N TYR A 229 0.24 12.52 -7.96
CA TYR A 229 0.58 13.09 -9.26
C TYR A 229 1.75 14.08 -9.12
N ALA A 230 2.54 14.24 -10.18
CA ALA A 230 3.78 15.03 -10.13
C ALA A 230 3.58 16.52 -9.75
N ASP A 231 2.45 17.11 -10.10
CA ASP A 231 2.09 18.50 -9.76
C ASP A 231 1.83 18.72 -8.26
N GLN A 232 1.60 17.63 -7.51
CA GLN A 232 1.38 17.67 -6.07
C GLN A 232 2.69 17.76 -5.29
N TYR A 233 3.82 17.38 -5.89
CA TYR A 233 5.12 17.30 -5.23
C TYR A 233 5.91 18.60 -5.33
N LYS A 234 6.52 19.02 -4.23
CA LYS A 234 7.42 20.19 -4.17
C LYS A 234 8.62 19.89 -3.29
N ILE A 235 9.74 20.52 -3.64
CA ILE A 235 10.89 20.67 -2.74
C ILE A 235 10.86 22.09 -2.18
N VAL A 236 10.83 22.23 -0.86
CA VAL A 236 10.91 23.50 -0.15
C VAL A 236 12.31 23.70 0.45
N PRO A 237 12.81 24.95 0.57
CA PRO A 237 14.12 25.22 1.15
C PRO A 237 14.27 24.75 2.60
N GLU A 238 15.51 24.58 3.05
CA GLU A 238 15.84 24.57 4.48
C GLU A 238 15.70 25.99 5.04
N GLU A 239 14.95 26.15 6.14
CA GLU A 239 14.86 27.41 6.88
C GLU A 239 16.13 27.70 7.69
#